data_AF-A0A838U2W0-F1
#
_entry.id   AF-A0A838U2W0-F1
#
_cell.length_a   1.000
_cell.length_b   1.000
_cell.length_c   1.000
_cell.angle_alpha   90.00
_cell.angle_beta   90.00
_cell.angle_gamma   90.00
#
_symmetry.space_group_name_H-M   'P 1'
#
loop_
_entity.id
_entity.type
_entity.pdbx_description
1 polymer ?
#
loop_
_entity_poly.entity_id
_entity_poly.type
_entity_poly.pdbx_seq_one_letter_code
_entity_poly.pdbx_strand_id
1 'polypeptide(L)'
;KAILKLIDNFDTAVIHGLSHITGGAFTKLKRLNANVDYILDNLPDIKGIFKQIMIDGSIDISEMYKTFNMGIGFCVIVSKEEAVKVMKAINKDNIKCQVIGKIKKGNGSTYIKISNSKNKSKNLVKI
;
A
#
# COMPACT_ATOMS: atom_id res chain seq x y z
N LYS A 1 -17.20 5.40 4.48
CA LYS A 1 -17.44 6.82 4.87
C LYS A 1 -16.23 7.71 4.57
N ALA A 2 -15.03 7.45 5.09
CA ALA A 2 -13.87 8.31 4.83
C ALA A 2 -13.45 8.44 3.36
N ILE A 3 -13.51 7.37 2.56
CA ILE A 3 -13.21 7.46 1.12
C ILE A 3 -14.24 8.31 0.36
N LEU A 4 -15.53 8.22 0.71
CA LEU A 4 -16.57 9.07 0.11
C LEU A 4 -16.29 10.55 0.41
N LYS A 5 -15.95 10.86 1.67
CA LYS A 5 -15.53 12.22 2.03
C LYS A 5 -14.29 12.70 1.26
N LEU A 6 -13.35 11.82 0.92
CA LEU A 6 -12.21 12.22 0.08
C LEU A 6 -12.69 12.61 -1.31
N ILE A 7 -13.59 11.83 -1.90
CA ILE A 7 -14.18 12.13 -3.21
C ILE A 7 -15.01 13.42 -3.16
N ASP A 8 -15.70 13.68 -2.05
CA ASP A 8 -16.50 14.91 -1.87
C ASP A 8 -15.63 16.16 -1.65
N ASN A 9 -14.47 16.03 -1.00
CA ASN A 9 -13.61 17.16 -0.61
C ASN A 9 -12.45 17.43 -1.57
N PHE A 10 -12.12 16.49 -2.44
CA PHE A 10 -10.99 16.58 -3.35
C PHE A 10 -11.42 16.15 -4.74
N ASP A 11 -11.10 16.98 -5.72
CA ASP A 11 -11.33 16.65 -7.13
C ASP A 11 -10.33 15.62 -7.65
N THR A 12 -10.54 15.24 -8.92
CA THR A 12 -9.67 14.30 -9.64
C THR A 12 -8.28 14.87 -9.97
N ALA A 13 -8.04 16.17 -9.81
CA ALA A 13 -6.71 16.75 -9.98
C ALA A 13 -5.80 16.44 -8.78
N VAL A 14 -6.41 16.26 -7.59
CA VAL A 14 -5.70 15.86 -6.37
C VAL A 14 -5.58 14.35 -6.24
N ILE A 15 -6.68 13.61 -6.44
CA ILE A 15 -6.70 12.14 -6.29
C ILE A 15 -6.45 11.48 -7.65
N HIS A 16 -5.26 10.92 -7.82
CA HIS A 16 -4.84 10.27 -9.09
C HIS A 16 -5.24 8.79 -9.16
N GLY A 17 -5.59 8.18 -8.03
CA GLY A 17 -6.01 6.79 -8.00
C GLY A 17 -6.48 6.33 -6.62
N LEU A 18 -7.34 5.32 -6.63
CA LEU A 18 -7.92 4.70 -5.44
C LEU A 18 -7.88 3.18 -5.61
N SER A 19 -7.37 2.46 -4.61
CA SER A 19 -7.34 1.00 -4.64
C SER A 19 -7.76 0.41 -3.30
N HIS A 20 -8.86 -0.33 -3.29
CA HIS A 20 -9.28 -1.11 -2.15
C HIS A 20 -8.43 -2.38 -2.07
N ILE A 21 -7.73 -2.63 -0.96
CA ILE A 21 -6.81 -3.75 -0.79
C ILE A 21 -7.56 -4.91 -0.11
N THR A 22 -7.96 -5.87 -0.93
CA THR A 22 -8.76 -7.06 -0.57
C THR A 22 -8.13 -8.28 -1.26
N GLY A 23 -8.89 -9.11 -1.98
CA GLY A 23 -8.32 -10.16 -2.84
C GLY A 23 -7.36 -9.59 -3.88
N GLY A 24 -6.25 -10.31 -4.13
CA GLY A 24 -5.11 -9.85 -4.93
C GLY A 24 -4.28 -8.73 -4.30
N ALA A 25 -4.69 -8.24 -3.13
CA ALA A 25 -4.01 -7.27 -2.28
C ALA A 25 -3.29 -6.16 -3.07
N PHE A 26 -1.96 -6.04 -2.91
CA PHE A 26 -1.17 -4.97 -3.50
C PHE A 26 -0.89 -5.14 -4.99
N THR A 27 -1.05 -6.36 -5.54
CA THR A 27 -0.91 -6.58 -6.99
C THR A 27 -1.94 -5.81 -7.82
N LYS A 28 -3.02 -5.34 -7.18
CA LYS A 28 -4.04 -4.50 -7.82
C LYS A 28 -3.54 -3.11 -8.19
N LEU A 29 -2.49 -2.61 -7.56
CA LEU A 29 -1.96 -1.26 -7.85
C LEU A 29 -1.55 -1.11 -9.31
N LYS A 30 -0.97 -2.15 -9.93
CA LYS A 30 -0.61 -2.11 -11.36
C LYS A 30 -1.80 -1.91 -12.31
N ARG A 31 -3.03 -2.22 -11.87
CA ARG A 31 -4.26 -2.01 -12.66
C ARG A 31 -4.64 -0.53 -12.77
N LEU A 32 -4.16 0.31 -11.84
CA LEU A 32 -4.42 1.74 -11.87
C LEU A 32 -3.64 2.44 -12.99
N ASN A 33 -2.38 2.02 -13.18
CA ASN A 33 -1.52 2.56 -14.24
C ASN A 33 -0.39 1.57 -14.55
N ALA A 34 -0.34 1.09 -15.79
CA ALA A 34 0.64 0.12 -16.26
C ALA A 34 2.00 0.75 -16.66
N ASN A 35 2.11 2.08 -16.66
CA ASN A 35 3.32 2.83 -17.06
C ASN A 35 4.17 3.29 -15.87
N VAL A 36 3.85 2.82 -14.67
CA VAL A 36 4.54 3.19 -13.44
C VAL A 36 4.79 1.97 -12.56
N ASP A 37 5.81 2.07 -11.73
CA ASP A 37 6.06 1.10 -10.68
C ASP A 37 5.68 1.66 -9.31
N TYR A 38 5.03 0.83 -8.50
CA TYR A 38 4.66 1.13 -7.13
C TYR A 38 5.72 0.54 -6.19
N ILE A 39 6.35 1.38 -5.37
CA ILE A 39 7.37 0.97 -4.40
C ILE A 39 6.80 1.17 -3.00
N LEU A 40 6.51 0.07 -2.31
CA LEU A 40 5.97 0.05 -0.96
C LEU A 40 7.11 -0.22 0.03
N ASP A 41 7.64 0.85 0.64
CA ASP A 41 8.84 0.81 1.47
C ASP A 41 8.62 1.21 2.94
N ASN A 42 7.38 1.52 3.30
CA ASN A 42 6.96 1.89 4.65
C ASN A 42 5.65 1.19 5.04
N LEU A 43 5.61 -0.14 4.85
CA LEU A 43 4.47 -0.98 5.21
C LEU A 43 4.48 -1.31 6.72
N PRO A 44 3.30 -1.60 7.32
CA PRO A 44 3.23 -2.07 8.70
C PRO A 44 4.00 -3.36 8.92
N ASP A 45 4.53 -3.55 10.13
CA ASP A 45 5.16 -4.81 10.52
C ASP A 45 4.16 -5.98 10.45
N ILE A 46 4.64 -7.13 9.98
CA ILE A 46 3.86 -8.37 9.94
C ILE A 46 3.69 -8.89 11.38
N LYS A 47 2.51 -8.67 11.96
CA LYS A 47 2.17 -9.00 13.36
C LYS A 47 0.79 -9.65 13.46
N GLY A 48 0.50 -10.23 14.62
CA GLY A 48 -0.79 -10.84 14.93
C GLY A 48 -1.16 -11.96 13.96
N ILE A 49 -2.42 -11.97 13.52
CA ILE A 49 -2.98 -13.03 12.67
C ILE A 49 -2.19 -13.26 11.38
N PHE A 50 -1.68 -12.21 10.73
CA PHE A 50 -0.89 -12.38 9.49
C PHE A 50 0.42 -13.10 9.73
N LYS A 51 1.08 -12.82 10.86
CA LYS A 51 2.31 -13.54 11.24
C LYS A 51 2.00 -15.02 11.51
N GLN A 52 0.88 -15.29 12.18
CA GLN A 52 0.48 -16.65 12.50
C GLN A 52 0.14 -17.44 11.23
N ILE A 53 -0.68 -16.88 10.33
CA ILE A 53 -1.00 -17.47 9.02
C ILE A 53 0.26 -17.77 8.22
N MET A 54 1.21 -16.82 8.18
CA MET A 54 2.47 -16.99 7.45
C MET A 54 3.28 -18.18 7.99
N ILE A 55 3.39 -18.31 9.32
CA ILE A 55 4.14 -19.39 9.97
C ILE A 55 3.43 -20.73 9.78
N ASP A 56 2.15 -20.82 10.14
CA ASP A 56 1.41 -22.08 10.15
C ASP A 56 1.20 -22.62 8.73
N GLY A 57 0.96 -21.72 7.77
CA GLY A 57 0.85 -22.07 6.36
C GLY A 57 2.18 -22.21 5.63
N SER A 58 3.32 -21.92 6.28
CA SER A 58 4.64 -21.86 5.64
C SER A 58 4.64 -21.03 4.34
N ILE A 59 4.00 -19.85 4.40
CA ILE A 59 3.77 -18.99 3.23
C ILE A 59 4.92 -17.98 3.10
N ASP A 60 5.45 -17.83 1.89
CA ASP A 60 6.45 -16.81 1.60
C ASP A 60 5.90 -15.38 1.81
N ILE A 61 6.75 -14.48 2.31
CA ILE A 61 6.37 -13.06 2.52
C ILE A 61 5.82 -12.43 1.23
N SER A 62 6.42 -12.71 0.07
CA SER A 62 5.93 -12.16 -1.20
C SER A 62 4.50 -12.60 -1.49
N GLU A 63 4.15 -13.86 -1.20
CA GLU A 63 2.82 -14.41 -1.40
C GLU A 63 1.81 -13.87 -0.38
N MET A 64 2.26 -13.61 0.86
CA MET A 64 1.45 -12.91 1.86
C MET A 64 0.96 -11.55 1.34
N TYR A 65 1.82 -10.78 0.67
CA TYR A 65 1.47 -9.47 0.10
C TYR A 65 0.69 -9.52 -1.22
N LYS A 66 0.61 -10.68 -1.88
CA LYS A 66 -0.29 -10.89 -3.03
C LYS A 66 -1.69 -11.29 -2.60
N THR A 67 -1.81 -11.96 -1.46
CA THR A 67 -3.06 -12.57 -1.02
C THR A 67 -3.78 -11.74 0.04
N PHE A 68 -3.04 -11.22 1.02
CA PHE A 68 -3.61 -10.55 2.18
C PHE A 68 -3.33 -9.04 2.16
N ASN A 69 -4.20 -8.28 2.81
CA ASN A 69 -4.09 -6.82 2.86
C ASN A 69 -2.96 -6.31 3.79
N MET A 70 -2.39 -7.21 4.61
CA MET A 70 -1.28 -6.93 5.53
C MET A 70 -1.50 -5.69 6.42
N GLY A 71 -2.75 -5.44 6.82
CA GLY A 71 -3.14 -4.32 7.67
C GLY A 71 -3.41 -3.00 6.94
N ILE A 72 -3.30 -2.96 5.62
CA ILE A 72 -3.67 -1.80 4.80
C ILE A 72 -4.97 -2.13 4.06
N GLY A 73 -6.08 -1.49 4.43
CA GLY A 73 -7.36 -1.71 3.77
C GLY A 73 -7.52 -0.96 2.45
N PHE A 74 -6.87 0.20 2.29
CA PHE A 74 -7.11 1.08 1.15
C PHE A 74 -5.86 1.92 0.83
N CYS A 75 -5.59 2.13 -0.46
CA CYS A 75 -4.53 3.00 -0.95
C CYS A 75 -5.13 4.18 -1.73
N VAL A 76 -4.62 5.38 -1.48
CA VAL A 76 -4.95 6.61 -2.20
C VAL A 76 -3.67 7.13 -2.84
N ILE A 77 -3.70 7.41 -4.15
CA ILE A 77 -2.56 7.90 -4.91
C ILE A 77 -2.76 9.39 -5.13
N VAL A 78 -1.79 10.18 -4.70
CA VAL A 78 -1.79 11.65 -4.76
C VAL A 78 -0.37 12.14 -5.00
N SER A 79 -0.22 13.42 -5.37
CA SER A 79 1.10 14.05 -5.40
C SER A 79 1.71 14.14 -4.00
N LYS A 80 3.04 14.29 -3.93
CA LYS A 80 3.76 14.38 -2.66
C LYS A 80 3.29 15.60 -1.85
N GLU A 81 2.97 16.68 -2.54
CA GLU A 81 2.54 17.96 -1.98
C GLU A 81 1.16 17.84 -1.33
N GLU A 82 0.25 17.07 -1.94
CA GLU A 82 -1.11 16.88 -1.45
C GLU A 82 -1.24 15.81 -0.36
N ALA A 83 -0.24 14.93 -0.21
CA ALA A 83 -0.28 13.81 0.74
C ALA A 83 -0.59 14.25 2.18
N VAL A 84 0.02 15.33 2.67
CA VAL A 84 -0.21 15.82 4.04
C VAL A 84 -1.63 16.36 4.20
N LYS A 85 -2.14 17.08 3.20
CA LYS A 85 -3.50 17.64 3.22
C LYS A 85 -4.56 16.54 3.22
N VAL A 86 -4.39 15.54 2.36
CA VAL A 86 -5.27 14.37 2.27
C VAL A 86 -5.25 13.56 3.57
N MET A 87 -4.08 13.27 4.15
CA MET A 87 -3.98 12.58 5.45
C MET A 87 -4.69 13.35 6.57
N LYS A 88 -4.53 14.68 6.62
CA LYS A 88 -5.21 15.52 7.63
C LYS A 88 -6.75 15.48 7.49
N ALA A 89 -7.27 15.42 6.27
CA ALA A 89 -8.70 15.27 6.03
C ALA A 89 -9.25 13.93 6.54
N ILE A 90 -8.48 12.85 6.38
CA ILE A 90 -8.86 11.50 6.84
C ILE A 90 -8.74 11.34 8.36
N ASN A 91 -7.71 11.91 8.98
CA ASN A 91 -7.45 11.76 10.42
C ASN A 91 -8.60 12.26 11.30
N LYS A 92 -9.45 13.18 10.80
CA LYS A 92 -10.65 13.64 11.52
C LYS A 92 -11.64 12.50 11.84
N ASP A 93 -11.56 11.38 11.13
CA ASP A 93 -12.43 10.22 11.31
C ASP A 93 -11.81 9.11 12.17
N ASN A 94 -10.72 9.40 12.91
CA ASN A 94 -10.01 8.43 13.75
C ASN A 94 -9.46 7.20 12.97
N ILE A 95 -9.28 7.35 11.65
CA ILE A 95 -8.71 6.34 10.78
C ILE A 95 -7.21 6.58 10.70
N LYS A 96 -6.41 5.55 11.01
CA LYS A 96 -4.96 5.59 10.85
C LYS A 96 -4.60 5.70 9.38
N CYS A 97 -3.86 6.74 9.01
CA CYS A 97 -3.35 6.95 7.66
C CYS A 97 -1.86 7.26 7.72
N GLN A 98 -1.10 6.73 6.76
CA GLN A 98 0.32 7.01 6.62
C GLN A 98 0.75 6.86 5.16
N VAL A 99 1.84 7.51 4.79
CA VAL A 99 2.50 7.27 3.50
C VAL A 99 3.22 5.93 3.58
N ILE A 100 2.81 4.96 2.74
CA ILE A 100 3.37 3.60 2.73
C ILE A 100 4.40 3.35 1.62
N GLY A 101 4.58 4.31 0.71
CA GLY A 101 5.41 4.13 -0.47
C GLY A 101 5.40 5.32 -1.42
N LYS A 102 5.93 5.07 -2.61
CA LYS A 102 6.09 6.05 -3.69
C LYS A 102 5.93 5.39 -5.06
N ILE A 103 5.71 6.21 -6.08
CA ILE A 103 5.58 5.76 -7.47
C ILE A 103 6.76 6.30 -8.28
N LYS A 104 7.26 5.51 -9.24
CA LYS A 104 8.25 5.95 -10.23
C LYS A 104 7.81 5.54 -11.62
N LYS A 105 8.39 6.15 -12.66
CA LYS A 105 8.25 5.65 -14.03
C LYS A 105 8.73 4.19 -14.10
N GLY A 106 7.98 3.35 -14.79
CA GLY A 106 8.20 1.91 -14.81
C GLY A 106 7.24 1.19 -15.74
N ASN A 107 7.10 -0.13 -15.53
CA ASN A 107 6.39 -1.02 -16.47
C ASN A 107 5.29 -1.81 -15.74
N GLY A 108 4.56 -1.16 -14.82
CA GLY A 108 3.39 -1.74 -14.18
C GLY A 108 3.74 -2.81 -13.13
N SER A 109 4.83 -2.61 -12.39
CA SER A 109 5.26 -3.55 -11.34
C SER A 109 5.00 -2.99 -9.94
N THR A 110 4.70 -3.87 -8.98
CA THR A 110 4.62 -3.51 -7.57
C THR A 110 5.79 -4.16 -6.83
N TYR A 111 6.49 -3.36 -6.04
CA TYR A 111 7.64 -3.80 -5.25
C TYR A 111 7.37 -3.55 -3.78
N ILE A 112 7.69 -4.52 -2.93
CA ILE A 112 7.68 -4.39 -1.49
C ILE A 112 9.11 -4.40 -0.97
N LYS A 113 9.37 -3.60 0.06
CA LYS A 113 10.62 -3.65 0.79
C LYS A 113 10.49 -4.65 1.92
N ILE A 114 11.31 -5.70 1.89
CA ILE A 114 11.34 -6.71 2.94
C ILE A 114 12.54 -6.43 3.84
N SER A 115 12.29 -6.35 5.15
CA SER A 115 13.34 -6.27 6.16
C SER A 115 13.65 -7.70 6.63
N ASN A 116 14.73 -8.31 6.14
CA ASN A 116 15.13 -9.63 6.62
C ASN A 116 15.86 -9.50 7.97
N SER A 117 15.37 -10.19 9.00
CA SER A 117 16.01 -10.19 10.33
C SER A 117 17.43 -10.77 10.35
N LYS A 118 17.83 -11.51 9.31
CA LYS A 118 19.15 -12.15 9.18
C LYS A 118 20.14 -11.40 8.29
N ASN A 119 19.71 -10.39 7.53
CA ASN A 119 20.59 -9.61 6.67
C ASN A 119 20.06 -8.17 6.60
N LYS A 120 20.83 -7.20 7.12
CA LYS A 120 20.47 -5.76 7.12
C LYS A 120 20.37 -5.14 5.72
N SER A 121 20.61 -5.90 4.65
CA SER A 121 20.35 -5.45 3.27
C SER A 121 18.85 -5.46 2.97
N LYS A 122 18.31 -4.26 2.82
CA LYS A 122 16.94 -3.97 2.40
C LYS A 122 16.80 -4.27 0.90
N ASN A 123 16.19 -5.41 0.56
CA ASN A 123 15.93 -5.77 -0.83
C ASN A 123 14.48 -5.44 -1.20
N LEU A 124 14.29 -4.89 -2.41
CA LEU A 124 12.98 -4.75 -3.04
C LEU A 124 12.61 -6.07 -3.72
N VAL A 125 11.44 -6.60 -3.41
CA VAL A 125 10.89 -7.82 -4.01
C VAL A 125 9.67 -7.44 -4.83
N LYS A 126 9.63 -7.89 -6.08
CA LYS A 126 8.48 -7.72 -6.96
C LYS A 126 7.36 -8.69 -6.55
N ILE A 127 6.12 -8.21 -6.53
CA ILE A 127 4.92 -9.00 -6.23
C ILE A 127 3.88 -8.89 -7.35
#